data_AF-A0A7K7CAT6-F1
#
_entry.id   AF-A0A7K7CAT6-F1
#
_cell.length_a   1.000
_cell.length_b   1.000
_cell.length_c   1.000
_cell.angle_alpha   90.00
_cell.angle_beta   90.00
_cell.angle_gamma   90.00
#
_symmetry.space_group_name_H-M   'P 1'
#
loop_
_entity.id
_entity.type
_entity.pdbx_description
1 polymer ?
#
loop_
_entity_poly.entity_id
_entity_poly.type
_entity_poly.pdbx_seq_one_letter_code
_entity_poly.pdbx_strand_id
1 'polypeptide(L)'
;TMSLREHALSLFRGAVGTVRPAPMLKRALKLQGDGCLQLLVKGQAFPVKRDLYLVGFGKAVLGMAAAAEEILGDHLTRGIINVPLGIQESLQQAGMQEMLLKPHSKIQVIEGAKNNLPDAEALKGAAAIQELAEGLTADDLLLVLISGGGSALLPAPIPPMLLEEKEKLTKLLASRGAAIQELNIVRKTLSVLKGGGLAQLAHPARVVSLILSDVIGDPLDIIASGPTAASSHSVQDCLQILTKYNLLHNLPESVEMVLSSSPTKPTAPENYSHVSNIILGSNTLALEEAKRQAEGLGYAALVLSAAVHGEVGRVATLYCQLIQLVCLGFASLGDGPLSDELRGNLLQLAAELQIPGLELDEFLQALRGLGPDRPVCILAGGETTVQLQGTGKGGRNQELALRVALGLHRAQATGASSPQGRCEILFFSGGTDGQDGPTEAAGAFCSPGMVAEALQEGLDVEAFLRNNDSYTFFSHFQGGHHLLVTGLTGTNVMDIQAILIRAM
;
A
#
# COMPACT_ATOMS: atom_id res chain seq x y z
N THR A 1 12.44 -29.60 11.86
CA THR A 1 12.38 -28.77 10.64
C THR A 1 11.25 -27.80 10.83
N MET A 2 11.40 -26.52 10.50
CA MET A 2 10.31 -25.54 10.63
C MET A 2 9.11 -25.97 9.75
N SER A 3 7.91 -25.67 10.25
CA SER A 3 6.64 -25.84 9.54
C SER A 3 6.51 -24.79 8.42
N LEU A 4 5.67 -25.07 7.40
CA LEU A 4 5.38 -24.06 6.38
C LEU A 4 4.80 -22.77 6.99
N ARG A 5 4.05 -22.87 8.10
CA ARG A 5 3.48 -21.72 8.80
C ARG A 5 4.57 -20.83 9.40
N GLU A 6 5.60 -21.42 10.00
CA GLU A 6 6.75 -20.68 10.52
C GLU A 6 7.55 -20.01 9.39
N HIS A 7 7.73 -20.68 8.25
CA HIS A 7 8.33 -20.08 7.07
C HIS A 7 7.51 -18.88 6.58
N ALA A 8 6.20 -19.05 6.35
CA ALA A 8 5.32 -17.98 5.90
C ALA A 8 5.33 -16.77 6.85
N LEU A 9 5.29 -17.01 8.16
CA LEU A 9 5.38 -15.96 9.16
C LEU A 9 6.73 -15.23 9.13
N SER A 10 7.83 -15.94 8.92
CA SER A 10 9.15 -15.33 8.73
C SER A 10 9.18 -14.45 7.48
N LEU A 11 8.67 -14.95 6.34
CA LEU A 11 8.62 -14.20 5.09
C LEU A 11 7.81 -12.89 5.25
N PHE A 12 6.62 -12.98 5.85
CA PHE A 12 5.77 -11.81 6.09
C PHE A 12 6.45 -10.79 7.01
N ARG A 13 7.03 -11.24 8.13
CA ARG A 13 7.76 -10.36 9.06
C ARG A 13 8.98 -9.72 8.43
N GLY A 14 9.71 -10.45 7.59
CA GLY A 14 10.83 -9.94 6.81
C GLY A 14 10.42 -8.83 5.86
N ALA A 15 9.37 -9.10 5.07
CA ALA A 15 8.81 -8.16 4.10
C ALA A 15 8.28 -6.88 4.76
N VAL A 16 7.51 -6.99 5.84
CA VAL A 16 7.04 -5.83 6.60
C VAL A 16 8.23 -5.10 7.24
N GLY A 17 9.14 -5.83 7.86
CA GLY A 17 10.31 -5.28 8.55
C GLY A 17 11.19 -4.39 7.67
N THR A 18 11.38 -4.75 6.39
CA THR A 18 12.21 -3.98 5.46
C THR A 18 11.61 -2.64 5.02
N VAL A 19 10.28 -2.49 5.15
CA VAL A 19 9.53 -1.25 4.83
C VAL A 19 9.01 -0.54 6.09
N ARG A 20 9.41 -0.96 7.29
CA ARG A 20 9.18 -0.15 8.50
C ARG A 20 9.99 1.15 8.44
N PRO A 21 9.48 2.27 8.98
CA PRO A 21 10.12 3.57 8.89
C PRO A 21 11.62 3.58 9.23
N ALA A 22 12.03 3.10 10.41
CA ALA A 22 13.44 3.15 10.81
C ALA A 22 14.37 2.30 9.93
N PRO A 23 14.12 0.98 9.69
CA PRO A 23 14.94 0.19 8.77
C PRO A 23 15.03 0.79 7.36
N MET A 24 13.90 1.26 6.83
CA MET A 24 13.80 1.86 5.50
C MET A 24 14.67 3.12 5.38
N LEU A 25 14.54 4.06 6.34
CA LEU A 25 15.29 5.31 6.35
C LEU A 25 16.78 5.06 6.60
N LYS A 26 17.16 4.18 7.55
CA LYS A 26 18.57 3.86 7.85
C LYS A 26 19.29 3.20 6.68
N ARG A 27 18.59 2.42 5.86
CA ARG A 27 19.13 1.85 4.61
C ARG A 27 19.35 2.92 3.55
N ALA A 28 18.43 3.88 3.44
CA ALA A 28 18.39 4.83 2.34
C ALA A 28 19.18 6.12 2.60
N LEU A 29 19.19 6.63 3.83
CA LEU A 29 19.74 7.94 4.18
C LEU A 29 21.06 7.79 4.91
N LYS A 30 22.03 8.61 4.52
CA LYS A 30 23.27 8.83 5.28
C LYS A 30 23.63 10.31 5.23
N LEU A 31 24.05 10.85 6.35
CA LEU A 31 24.63 12.18 6.40
C LEU A 31 26.16 12.05 6.41
N GLN A 32 26.86 12.79 5.55
CA GLN A 32 28.31 12.72 5.42
C GLN A 32 28.91 14.11 5.22
N GLY A 33 30.16 14.31 5.68
CA GLY A 33 30.99 15.45 5.25
C GLY A 33 31.82 16.06 6.38
N ASP A 34 33.14 15.95 6.26
CA ASP A 34 34.12 16.76 7.01
C ASP A 34 34.36 18.09 6.26
N GLY A 35 33.35 18.98 6.27
CA GLY A 35 33.46 20.35 5.74
C GLY A 35 32.28 20.83 4.89
N CYS A 36 31.80 20.01 3.94
CA CYS A 36 30.56 20.26 3.19
C CYS A 36 29.57 19.15 3.48
N LEU A 37 28.56 19.45 4.29
CA LEU A 37 27.54 18.49 4.68
C LEU A 37 26.72 18.04 3.46
N GLN A 38 26.56 16.73 3.28
CA GLN A 38 25.79 16.14 2.20
C GLN A 38 24.83 15.09 2.76
N LEU A 39 23.56 15.20 2.35
CA LEU A 39 22.58 14.14 2.54
C LEU A 39 22.69 13.18 1.36
N LEU A 40 23.09 11.93 1.62
CA LEU A 40 23.01 10.85 0.65
C LEU A 40 21.65 10.16 0.77
N VAL A 41 20.93 10.03 -0.35
CA VAL A 41 19.70 9.24 -0.44
C VAL A 41 19.85 8.20 -1.54
N LYS A 42 19.84 6.91 -1.18
CA LYS A 42 20.10 5.79 -2.10
C LYS A 42 21.37 5.99 -2.96
N GLY A 43 22.40 6.62 -2.38
CA GLY A 43 23.69 6.91 -3.04
C GLY A 43 23.73 8.22 -3.83
N GLN A 44 22.60 8.90 -4.04
CA GLN A 44 22.56 10.23 -4.64
C GLN A 44 22.88 11.30 -3.59
N ALA A 45 23.82 12.19 -3.89
CA ALA A 45 24.25 13.25 -2.99
C ALA A 45 23.45 14.54 -3.17
N PHE A 46 23.01 15.11 -2.05
CA PHE A 46 22.33 16.39 -1.95
C PHE A 46 23.12 17.31 -1.00
N PRO A 47 23.80 18.35 -1.52
CA PRO A 47 24.53 19.29 -0.67
C PRO A 47 23.59 20.05 0.26
N VAL A 48 23.94 20.11 1.55
CA VAL A 48 23.30 20.96 2.54
C VAL A 48 24.20 22.18 2.70
N LYS A 49 23.84 23.29 2.07
CA LYS A 49 24.68 24.50 2.09
C LYS A 49 24.51 25.29 3.39
N ARG A 50 23.28 25.33 3.92
CA ARG A 50 22.95 26.11 5.10
C ARG A 50 22.01 25.35 6.04
N ASP A 51 20.71 25.40 5.78
CA ASP A 51 19.68 24.88 6.67
C ASP A 51 18.97 23.66 6.03
N LEU A 52 18.63 22.68 6.87
CA LEU A 52 17.86 21.50 6.47
C LEU A 52 16.51 21.53 7.17
N TYR A 53 15.45 21.57 6.39
CA TYR A 53 14.07 21.57 6.87
C TYR A 53 13.38 20.26 6.55
N LEU A 54 12.42 19.88 7.40
CA LEU A 54 11.63 18.66 7.23
C LEU A 54 10.14 18.98 7.23
N VAL A 55 9.43 18.54 6.21
CA VAL A 55 7.96 18.50 6.25
C VAL A 55 7.48 17.08 6.02
N GLY A 56 6.31 16.73 6.55
CA GLY A 56 5.75 15.42 6.26
C GLY A 56 4.25 15.33 6.47
N PHE A 57 3.61 14.41 5.77
CA PHE A 57 2.18 14.15 5.89
C PHE A 57 1.83 12.71 5.53
N GLY A 58 1.06 12.05 6.39
CA GLY A 58 0.63 10.66 6.19
C GLY A 58 0.65 9.82 7.46
N LYS A 59 0.06 8.62 7.37
CA LYS A 59 -0.11 7.66 8.48
C LYS A 59 1.20 7.15 9.09
N ALA A 60 2.23 6.93 8.27
CA ALA A 60 3.53 6.41 8.73
C ALA A 60 4.57 7.51 9.00
N VAL A 61 4.21 8.78 8.74
CA VAL A 61 5.16 9.89 8.76
C VAL A 61 5.73 10.15 10.15
N LEU A 62 4.97 9.91 11.22
CA LEU A 62 5.50 10.06 12.59
C LEU A 62 6.74 9.17 12.82
N GLY A 63 6.65 7.88 12.46
CA GLY A 63 7.79 6.97 12.54
C GLY A 63 8.91 7.31 11.55
N MET A 64 8.56 7.82 10.36
CA MET A 64 9.57 8.27 9.37
C MET A 64 10.33 9.49 9.88
N ALA A 65 9.63 10.43 10.53
CA ALA A 65 10.21 11.64 11.10
C ALA A 65 11.11 11.34 12.29
N ALA A 66 10.71 10.42 13.18
CA ALA A 66 11.56 9.95 14.28
C ALA A 66 12.88 9.34 13.77
N ALA A 67 12.80 8.49 12.75
CA ALA A 67 13.98 7.90 12.12
C ALA A 67 14.85 8.94 11.38
N ALA A 68 14.22 9.88 10.68
CA ALA A 68 14.92 10.95 9.99
C ALA A 68 15.63 11.88 10.98
N GLU A 69 14.97 12.30 12.07
CA GLU A 69 15.57 13.13 13.11
C GLU A 69 16.78 12.44 13.77
N GLU A 70 16.72 11.12 14.00
CA GLU A 70 17.88 10.35 14.51
C GLU A 70 19.08 10.41 13.55
N ILE A 71 18.84 10.35 12.24
CA ILE A 71 19.89 10.36 11.21
C ILE A 71 20.45 11.78 10.98
N LEU A 72 19.57 12.79 10.98
CA LEU A 72 19.91 14.18 10.69
C LEU A 72 20.52 14.90 11.90
N GLY A 73 20.13 14.49 13.12
CA GLY A 73 20.65 15.06 14.36
C GLY A 73 20.51 16.58 14.43
N ASP A 74 21.56 17.25 14.88
CA ASP A 74 21.55 18.70 15.09
C ASP A 74 21.47 19.51 13.80
N HIS A 75 21.69 18.89 12.64
CA HIS A 75 21.61 19.54 11.34
C HIS A 75 20.18 19.81 10.87
N LEU A 76 19.17 19.16 11.47
CA LEU A 76 17.78 19.54 11.24
C LEU A 76 17.52 20.90 11.89
N THR A 77 17.11 21.90 11.11
CA THR A 77 16.84 23.26 11.60
C THR A 77 15.45 23.34 12.23
N ARG A 78 14.43 22.86 11.51
CA ARG A 78 13.03 22.84 11.94
C ARG A 78 12.27 21.79 11.13
N GLY A 79 11.27 21.15 11.74
CA GLY A 79 10.33 20.32 11.00
C GLY A 79 8.88 20.49 11.40
N ILE A 80 7.97 20.13 10.49
CA ILE A 80 6.52 20.13 10.69
C ILE A 80 5.94 18.88 10.05
N ILE A 81 5.23 18.06 10.83
CA ILE A 81 4.52 16.89 10.30
C ILE A 81 3.03 16.96 10.60
N ASN A 82 2.21 16.54 9.65
CA ASN A 82 0.77 16.42 9.78
C ASN A 82 0.35 14.95 9.71
N VAL A 83 -0.16 14.42 10.81
CA VAL A 83 -0.37 12.98 11.02
C VAL A 83 -1.79 12.70 11.54
N PRO A 84 -2.29 11.46 11.44
CA PRO A 84 -3.66 11.14 11.87
C PRO A 84 -3.88 11.43 13.35
N LEU A 85 -5.08 11.93 13.68
CA LEU A 85 -5.50 12.14 15.06
C LEU A 85 -5.40 10.85 15.90
N GLY A 86 -4.76 10.93 17.07
CA GLY A 86 -4.59 9.82 18.01
C GLY A 86 -3.45 8.85 17.65
N ILE A 87 -2.64 9.15 16.63
CA ILE A 87 -1.55 8.25 16.22
C ILE A 87 -0.47 8.13 17.29
N GLN A 88 -0.12 9.21 18.00
CA GLN A 88 0.88 9.16 19.08
C GLN A 88 0.44 8.24 20.20
N GLU A 89 -0.81 8.38 20.65
CA GLU A 89 -1.40 7.51 21.68
C GLU A 89 -1.43 6.05 21.21
N SER A 90 -1.86 5.81 19.97
CA SER A 90 -1.94 4.45 19.41
C SER A 90 -0.57 3.76 19.37
N LEU A 91 0.47 4.47 18.94
CA LEU A 91 1.84 3.95 18.92
C LEU A 91 2.39 3.71 20.33
N GLN A 92 2.07 4.60 21.27
CA GLN A 92 2.47 4.44 22.67
C GLN A 92 1.82 3.20 23.31
N GLN A 93 0.52 2.98 23.09
CA GLN A 93 -0.21 1.81 23.58
C GLN A 93 0.29 0.51 22.93
N ALA A 94 0.69 0.57 21.66
CA ALA A 94 1.31 -0.54 20.95
C ALA A 94 2.78 -0.79 21.34
N GLY A 95 3.37 0.02 22.23
CA GLY A 95 4.76 -0.13 22.68
C GLY A 95 5.81 0.26 21.64
N MET A 96 5.42 1.01 20.60
CA MET A 96 6.27 1.38 19.46
C MET A 96 7.03 2.69 19.71
N GLN A 97 7.77 2.75 20.83
CA GLN A 97 8.46 3.97 21.27
C GLN A 97 9.50 4.47 20.26
N GLU A 98 10.07 3.59 19.44
CA GLU A 98 11.02 3.95 18.38
C GLU A 98 10.40 4.77 17.24
N MET A 99 9.07 4.81 17.15
CA MET A 99 8.34 5.60 16.16
C MET A 99 7.88 6.95 16.67
N LEU A 100 8.08 7.25 17.95
CA LEU A 100 7.74 8.53 18.56
C LEU A 100 8.95 9.46 18.52
N LEU A 101 8.68 10.77 18.40
CA LEU A 101 9.71 11.79 18.50
C LEU A 101 10.26 11.86 19.92
N LYS A 102 11.54 12.20 20.05
CA LYS A 102 12.18 12.38 21.35
C LYS A 102 11.68 13.64 22.06
N PRO A 103 11.79 13.73 23.39
CA PRO A 103 11.59 14.99 24.10
C PRO A 103 12.47 16.10 23.49
N HIS A 104 11.92 17.30 23.35
CA HIS A 104 12.59 18.47 22.75
C HIS A 104 12.95 18.31 21.25
N SER A 105 12.22 17.48 20.52
CA SER A 105 12.31 17.40 19.05
C SER A 105 12.16 18.78 18.39
N LYS A 106 12.89 18.99 17.29
CA LYS A 106 12.76 20.18 16.44
C LYS A 106 11.58 20.06 15.45
N ILE A 107 10.88 18.92 15.49
CA ILE A 107 9.74 18.60 14.63
C ILE A 107 8.45 18.86 15.41
N GLN A 108 7.62 19.77 14.89
CA GLN A 108 6.28 19.99 15.39
C GLN A 108 5.32 18.94 14.81
N VAL A 109 4.56 18.28 15.69
CA VAL A 109 3.51 17.32 15.30
C VAL A 109 2.16 18.02 15.34
N ILE A 110 1.40 17.89 14.26
CA ILE A 110 0.01 18.32 14.16
C ILE A 110 -0.83 17.08 13.86
N GLU A 111 -1.83 16.84 14.70
CA GLU A 111 -2.72 15.69 14.60
C GLU A 111 -4.09 16.12 14.07
N GLY A 112 -4.54 15.50 12.98
CA GLY A 112 -5.80 15.83 12.35
C GLY A 112 -6.31 14.72 11.43
N ALA A 113 -7.17 15.11 10.50
CA ALA A 113 -7.81 14.22 9.55
C ALA A 113 -8.54 13.02 10.17
N LYS A 114 -9.44 13.30 11.14
CA LYS A 114 -10.23 12.25 11.81
C LYS A 114 -10.94 11.36 10.77
N ASN A 115 -10.86 10.04 10.96
CA ASN A 115 -11.40 9.03 10.05
C ASN A 115 -10.89 9.14 8.60
N ASN A 116 -9.66 9.63 8.40
CA ASN A 116 -9.04 9.82 7.09
C ASN A 116 -9.83 10.79 6.17
N LEU A 117 -10.52 11.75 6.77
CA LEU A 117 -11.19 12.86 6.09
C LEU A 117 -10.50 14.17 6.49
N PRO A 118 -10.35 15.16 5.58
CA PRO A 118 -9.81 16.45 5.97
C PRO A 118 -10.62 17.09 7.11
N ASP A 119 -9.95 17.90 7.93
CA ASP A 119 -10.59 18.67 8.99
C ASP A 119 -9.80 19.96 9.27
N ALA A 120 -10.29 20.76 10.22
CA ALA A 120 -9.69 22.05 10.57
C ALA A 120 -8.26 21.90 11.12
N GLU A 121 -7.96 20.83 11.87
CA GLU A 121 -6.61 20.61 12.39
C GLU A 121 -5.65 20.19 11.27
N ALA A 122 -6.09 19.33 10.36
CA ALA A 122 -5.32 18.99 9.16
C ALA A 122 -5.08 20.24 8.28
N LEU A 123 -6.03 21.16 8.18
CA LEU A 123 -5.86 22.43 7.47
C LEU A 123 -4.80 23.33 8.14
N LYS A 124 -4.79 23.42 9.48
CA LYS A 124 -3.74 24.14 10.20
C LYS A 124 -2.36 23.55 9.92
N GLY A 125 -2.24 22.22 9.91
CA GLY A 125 -0.99 21.54 9.58
C GLY A 125 -0.54 21.79 8.14
N ALA A 126 -1.47 21.76 7.19
CA ALA A 126 -1.18 22.10 5.80
C ALA A 126 -0.75 23.57 5.64
N ALA A 127 -1.40 24.52 6.32
CA ALA A 127 -1.03 25.92 6.31
C ALA A 127 0.37 26.16 6.90
N ALA A 128 0.72 25.47 8.00
CA ALA A 128 2.05 25.57 8.60
C ALA A 128 3.15 24.99 7.69
N ILE A 129 2.86 23.89 6.98
CA ILE A 129 3.76 23.33 5.96
C ILE A 129 3.92 24.30 4.78
N GLN A 130 2.84 24.93 4.34
CA GLN A 130 2.85 25.94 3.28
C GLN A 130 3.74 27.13 3.68
N GLU A 131 3.53 27.71 4.85
CA GLU A 131 4.30 28.84 5.36
C GLU A 131 5.80 28.52 5.47
N LEU A 132 6.14 27.31 5.95
CA LEU A 132 7.53 26.87 6.00
C LEU A 132 8.14 26.79 4.60
N ALA A 133 7.43 26.20 3.63
CA ALA A 133 7.92 26.04 2.26
C ALA A 133 8.12 27.39 1.55
N GLU A 134 7.20 28.34 1.72
CA GLU A 134 7.28 29.69 1.14
C GLU A 134 8.48 30.50 1.64
N GLY A 135 8.96 30.21 2.86
CA GLY A 135 10.09 30.89 3.47
C GLY A 135 11.47 30.40 3.02
N LEU A 136 11.54 29.36 2.17
CA LEU A 136 12.81 28.72 1.81
C LEU A 136 13.56 29.46 0.69
N THR A 137 14.88 29.30 0.70
CA THR A 137 15.82 29.94 -0.22
C THR A 137 16.65 28.92 -1.00
N ALA A 138 17.45 29.37 -1.98
CA ALA A 138 18.23 28.51 -2.86
C ALA A 138 19.39 27.76 -2.15
N ASP A 139 19.65 28.10 -0.88
CA ASP A 139 20.67 27.47 -0.05
C ASP A 139 20.10 26.46 0.95
N ASP A 140 18.77 26.31 0.97
CA ASP A 140 18.07 25.40 1.86
C ASP A 140 17.78 24.06 1.17
N LEU A 141 17.73 23.01 1.99
CA LEU A 141 17.27 21.68 1.60
C LEU A 141 15.96 21.36 2.32
N LEU A 142 14.91 21.06 1.56
CA LEU A 142 13.63 20.57 2.09
C LEU A 142 13.53 19.05 1.92
N LEU A 143 13.50 18.34 3.04
CA LEU A 143 13.16 16.92 3.08
C LEU A 143 11.65 16.76 3.25
N VAL A 144 10.97 16.05 2.34
CA VAL A 144 9.53 15.84 2.36
C VAL A 144 9.23 14.37 2.64
N LEU A 145 8.61 14.04 3.77
CA LEU A 145 8.21 12.68 4.12
C LEU A 145 6.75 12.42 3.71
N ILE A 146 6.52 11.45 2.84
CA ILE A 146 5.19 11.15 2.31
C ILE A 146 4.84 9.69 2.59
N SER A 147 3.64 9.47 3.11
CA SER A 147 3.03 8.14 3.17
C SER A 147 1.54 8.17 2.84
N GLY A 148 0.90 7.00 2.87
CA GLY A 148 -0.56 6.84 2.78
C GLY A 148 -1.36 7.78 3.67
N GLY A 149 -2.54 8.21 3.20
CA GLY A 149 -3.42 9.17 3.89
C GLY A 149 -3.09 10.66 3.65
N GLY A 150 -2.01 10.97 2.95
CA GLY A 150 -1.58 12.35 2.69
C GLY A 150 -2.64 13.27 2.03
N SER A 151 -3.57 12.71 1.24
CA SER A 151 -4.64 13.50 0.63
C SER A 151 -5.55 14.19 1.65
N ALA A 152 -5.82 13.53 2.79
CA ALA A 152 -6.62 14.07 3.89
C ALA A 152 -5.81 14.93 4.87
N LEU A 153 -4.51 14.64 5.00
CA LEU A 153 -3.55 15.33 5.89
C LEU A 153 -2.85 16.53 5.25
N LEU A 154 -3.05 16.78 3.96
CA LEU A 154 -2.54 17.97 3.29
C LEU A 154 -3.65 18.77 2.58
N PRO A 155 -4.75 19.14 3.28
CA PRO A 155 -5.81 19.93 2.67
C PRO A 155 -5.39 21.39 2.61
N ALA A 156 -5.28 21.94 1.40
CA ALA A 156 -4.99 23.36 1.19
C ALA A 156 -5.86 23.88 0.05
N PRO A 157 -7.13 24.25 0.30
CA PRO A 157 -7.99 24.87 -0.72
C PRO A 157 -7.38 26.19 -1.20
N ILE A 158 -7.56 26.54 -2.47
CA ILE A 158 -7.09 27.82 -3.04
C ILE A 158 -8.02 28.94 -2.56
N PRO A 159 -7.54 30.00 -1.89
CA PRO A 159 -8.38 31.13 -1.51
C PRO A 159 -9.07 31.78 -2.72
N PRO A 160 -10.32 32.26 -2.59
CA PRO A 160 -11.11 32.38 -1.36
C PRO A 160 -11.93 31.12 -1.00
N MET A 161 -11.75 30.00 -1.69
CA MET A 161 -12.51 28.77 -1.41
C MET A 161 -12.17 28.20 -0.04
N LEU A 162 -13.21 27.78 0.69
CA LEU A 162 -13.10 27.18 2.01
C LEU A 162 -12.92 25.65 1.94
N LEU A 163 -12.45 25.06 3.04
CA LEU A 163 -12.29 23.61 3.15
C LEU A 163 -13.62 22.88 2.98
N GLU A 164 -14.67 23.39 3.62
CA GLU A 164 -16.01 22.81 3.60
C GLU A 164 -16.59 22.79 2.18
N GLU A 165 -16.30 23.80 1.37
CA GLU A 165 -16.74 23.87 -0.03
C GLU A 165 -16.03 22.81 -0.88
N LYS A 166 -14.71 22.70 -0.72
CA LYS A 166 -13.90 21.67 -1.39
C LYS A 166 -14.36 20.27 -1.04
N GLU A 167 -14.67 20.02 0.23
CA GLU A 167 -15.19 18.74 0.69
C GLU A 167 -16.56 18.42 0.15
N LYS A 168 -17.50 19.39 0.21
CA LYS A 168 -18.85 19.21 -0.32
C LYS A 168 -18.83 18.84 -1.79
N LEU A 169 -18.02 19.55 -2.59
CA LEU A 169 -17.86 19.24 -4.02
C LEU A 169 -17.30 17.83 -4.25
N THR A 170 -16.26 17.45 -3.49
CA THR A 170 -15.65 16.12 -3.57
C THR A 170 -16.65 15.01 -3.19
N LYS A 171 -17.41 15.20 -2.11
CA LYS A 171 -18.44 14.25 -1.64
C LYS A 171 -19.57 14.12 -2.67
N LEU A 172 -19.98 15.22 -3.29
CA LEU A 172 -21.01 15.24 -4.31
C LEU A 172 -20.59 14.49 -5.57
N LEU A 173 -19.36 14.70 -6.04
CA LEU A 173 -18.78 13.92 -7.15
C LEU A 173 -18.75 12.42 -6.82
N ALA A 174 -18.25 12.06 -5.62
CA ALA A 174 -18.22 10.67 -5.19
C ALA A 174 -19.62 10.05 -5.12
N SER A 175 -20.63 10.77 -4.60
CA SER A 175 -22.02 10.29 -4.57
C SER A 175 -22.66 10.12 -5.94
N ARG A 176 -22.12 10.77 -6.98
CA ARG A 176 -22.55 10.62 -8.38
C ARG A 176 -21.74 9.56 -9.13
N GLY A 177 -20.90 8.79 -8.44
CA GLY A 177 -20.11 7.71 -9.04
C GLY A 177 -18.91 8.20 -9.84
N ALA A 178 -18.32 9.34 -9.46
CA ALA A 178 -17.03 9.77 -10.01
C ALA A 178 -15.94 8.75 -9.72
N ALA A 179 -15.15 8.40 -10.75
CA ALA A 179 -14.01 7.53 -10.59
C ALA A 179 -12.95 8.21 -9.71
N ILE A 180 -12.10 7.42 -9.04
CA ILE A 180 -11.08 7.95 -8.14
C ILE A 180 -10.09 8.88 -8.87
N GLN A 181 -9.79 8.58 -10.14
CA GLN A 181 -8.95 9.41 -10.99
C GLN A 181 -9.58 10.80 -11.21
N GLU A 182 -10.89 10.85 -11.48
CA GLU A 182 -11.63 12.09 -11.68
C GLU A 182 -11.70 12.93 -10.38
N LEU A 183 -11.93 12.27 -9.25
CA LEU A 183 -11.88 12.91 -7.94
C LEU A 183 -10.49 13.52 -7.68
N ASN A 184 -9.42 12.80 -8.02
CA ASN A 184 -8.06 13.28 -7.81
C ASN A 184 -7.73 14.48 -8.71
N ILE A 185 -8.20 14.51 -9.97
CA ILE A 185 -8.05 15.67 -10.86
C ILE A 185 -8.68 16.91 -10.21
N VAL A 186 -9.96 16.83 -9.82
CA VAL A 186 -10.66 17.97 -9.19
C VAL A 186 -9.97 18.39 -7.89
N ARG A 187 -9.56 17.43 -7.05
CA ARG A 187 -8.87 17.72 -5.77
C ARG A 187 -7.53 18.44 -5.97
N LYS A 188 -6.77 18.08 -7.01
CA LYS A 188 -5.49 18.72 -7.38
C LYS A 188 -5.72 20.13 -7.87
N THR A 189 -6.62 20.33 -8.83
CA THR A 189 -6.95 21.65 -9.42
C THR A 189 -7.39 22.65 -8.35
N LEU A 190 -8.12 22.19 -7.34
CA LEU A 190 -8.63 23.03 -6.26
C LEU A 190 -7.68 23.11 -5.05
N SER A 191 -6.38 22.85 -5.21
CA SER A 191 -5.42 22.86 -4.09
C SER A 191 -4.17 23.68 -4.35
N VAL A 192 -3.72 24.39 -3.32
CA VAL A 192 -2.43 25.09 -3.30
C VAL A 192 -1.25 24.10 -3.24
N LEU A 193 -1.35 23.03 -2.44
CA LEU A 193 -0.21 22.14 -2.16
C LEU A 193 -0.14 20.89 -3.03
N LYS A 194 -1.25 20.47 -3.65
CA LYS A 194 -1.33 19.23 -4.44
C LYS A 194 -0.87 19.47 -5.88
N GLY A 195 -0.63 18.39 -6.65
CA GLY A 195 -0.27 18.49 -8.08
C GLY A 195 0.99 19.29 -8.35
N GLY A 196 1.99 19.18 -7.47
CA GLY A 196 3.28 19.87 -7.55
C GLY A 196 3.33 21.19 -6.78
N GLY A 197 2.22 21.64 -6.19
CA GLY A 197 2.14 22.92 -5.51
C GLY A 197 3.13 23.09 -4.34
N LEU A 198 3.33 22.07 -3.51
CA LEU A 198 4.35 22.14 -2.44
C LEU A 198 5.76 22.31 -3.00
N ALA A 199 6.10 21.59 -4.08
CA ALA A 199 7.39 21.75 -4.73
C ALA A 199 7.56 23.15 -5.35
N GLN A 200 6.51 23.74 -5.91
CA GLN A 200 6.55 25.09 -6.47
C GLN A 200 6.77 26.15 -5.39
N LEU A 201 6.08 26.04 -4.25
CA LEU A 201 6.23 26.99 -3.14
C LEU A 201 7.62 26.92 -2.51
N ALA A 202 8.22 25.73 -2.47
CA ALA A 202 9.57 25.54 -1.97
C ALA A 202 10.66 26.06 -2.92
N HIS A 203 10.34 26.39 -4.19
CA HIS A 203 11.33 26.91 -5.12
C HIS A 203 11.81 28.30 -4.67
N PRO A 204 13.14 28.57 -4.60
CA PRO A 204 14.23 27.85 -5.30
C PRO A 204 15.00 26.80 -4.48
N ALA A 205 14.53 26.41 -3.29
CA ALA A 205 15.20 25.40 -2.47
C ALA A 205 15.25 24.02 -3.12
N ARG A 206 16.23 23.19 -2.75
CA ARG A 206 16.31 21.80 -3.22
C ARG A 206 15.29 20.96 -2.47
N VAL A 207 14.42 20.23 -3.18
CA VAL A 207 13.39 19.38 -2.56
C VAL A 207 13.74 17.90 -2.76
N VAL A 208 13.76 17.14 -1.67
CA VAL A 208 13.96 15.69 -1.68
C VAL A 208 12.79 15.01 -0.99
N SER A 209 11.95 14.32 -1.76
CA SER A 209 10.79 13.61 -1.23
C SER A 209 11.10 12.14 -1.00
N LEU A 210 10.82 11.65 0.20
CA LEU A 210 10.99 10.28 0.63
C LEU A 210 9.62 9.65 0.82
N ILE A 211 9.32 8.64 0.00
CA ILE A 211 7.95 8.17 -0.19
C ILE A 211 7.82 6.71 0.27
N LEU A 212 6.83 6.47 1.13
CA LEU A 212 6.29 5.15 1.43
C LEU A 212 4.96 5.01 0.67
N SER A 213 4.95 4.19 -0.37
CA SER A 213 3.81 4.03 -1.26
C SER A 213 2.85 2.94 -0.78
N ASP A 214 1.58 3.32 -0.59
CA ASP A 214 0.44 2.44 -0.36
C ASP A 214 -0.48 2.37 -1.59
N VAL A 215 0.04 2.69 -2.78
CA VAL A 215 -0.72 2.73 -4.04
C VAL A 215 -0.13 1.76 -5.04
N ILE A 216 -0.97 0.95 -5.66
CA ILE A 216 -0.58 0.01 -6.72
C ILE A 216 0.19 0.73 -7.83
N GLY A 217 1.38 0.20 -8.17
CA GLY A 217 2.25 0.71 -9.24
C GLY A 217 3.09 1.94 -8.85
N ASP A 218 2.99 2.41 -7.61
CA ASP A 218 3.73 3.56 -7.08
C ASP A 218 3.69 4.88 -7.92
N PRO A 219 2.54 5.28 -8.51
CA PRO A 219 2.45 6.50 -9.31
C PRO A 219 2.62 7.79 -8.47
N LEU A 220 3.73 8.50 -8.69
CA LEU A 220 4.12 9.68 -7.92
C LEU A 220 3.10 10.82 -7.90
N ASP A 221 2.35 11.01 -8.99
CA ASP A 221 1.34 12.05 -9.10
C ASP A 221 0.03 11.69 -8.36
N ILE A 222 -0.19 10.41 -8.05
CA ILE A 222 -1.37 9.92 -7.34
C ILE A 222 -1.08 9.82 -5.84
N ILE A 223 0.11 9.38 -5.44
CA ILE A 223 0.50 9.26 -4.03
C ILE A 223 0.35 10.62 -3.34
N ALA A 224 -0.50 10.68 -2.33
CA ALA A 224 -0.90 11.92 -1.63
C ALA A 224 -1.38 13.06 -2.55
N SER A 225 -1.88 12.75 -3.75
CA SER A 225 -2.21 13.72 -4.82
C SER A 225 -1.00 14.50 -5.37
N GLY A 226 0.20 13.91 -5.31
CA GLY A 226 1.41 14.39 -5.98
C GLY A 226 1.86 15.80 -5.59
N PRO A 227 1.99 16.17 -4.30
CA PRO A 227 2.37 17.53 -3.90
C PRO A 227 3.76 17.96 -4.38
N THR A 228 4.65 17.00 -4.65
CA THR A 228 6.01 17.23 -5.16
C THR A 228 6.21 16.63 -6.55
N ALA A 229 5.14 16.26 -7.25
CA ALA A 229 5.19 15.70 -8.59
C ALA A 229 4.40 16.58 -9.57
N ALA A 230 4.89 16.70 -10.80
CA ALA A 230 4.19 17.44 -11.84
C ALA A 230 2.79 16.82 -12.09
N SER A 231 1.78 17.68 -12.20
CA SER A 231 0.45 17.25 -12.65
C SER A 231 0.37 17.34 -14.18
N SER A 232 -0.05 16.26 -14.83
CA SER A 232 -0.36 16.22 -16.27
C SER A 232 -1.71 16.85 -16.62
N HIS A 233 -2.56 17.07 -15.63
CA HIS A 233 -3.92 17.57 -15.81
C HIS A 233 -4.00 19.10 -15.71
N SER A 234 -4.94 19.64 -16.48
CA SER A 234 -5.27 21.05 -16.60
C SER A 234 -6.59 21.39 -15.88
N VAL A 235 -6.87 22.68 -15.75
CA VAL A 235 -8.20 23.14 -15.32
C VAL A 235 -9.32 22.69 -16.27
N GLN A 236 -9.02 22.51 -17.57
CA GLN A 236 -10.00 22.07 -18.56
C GLN A 236 -10.50 20.65 -18.27
N ASP A 237 -9.63 19.75 -17.80
CA ASP A 237 -10.01 18.39 -17.39
C ASP A 237 -10.98 18.44 -16.20
N CYS A 238 -10.72 19.33 -15.24
CA CYS A 238 -11.63 19.57 -14.11
C CYS A 238 -13.00 20.07 -14.59
N LEU A 239 -13.05 21.04 -15.51
CA LEU A 239 -14.30 21.56 -16.08
C LEU A 239 -15.08 20.47 -16.83
N GLN A 240 -14.40 19.61 -17.59
CA GLN A 240 -15.02 18.47 -18.27
C GLN A 240 -15.65 17.48 -17.29
N ILE A 241 -14.96 17.18 -16.18
CA ILE A 241 -15.50 16.31 -15.11
C ILE A 241 -16.73 16.96 -14.47
N LEU A 242 -16.66 18.24 -14.10
CA LEU A 242 -17.78 18.95 -13.51
C LEU A 242 -18.99 19.03 -14.47
N THR A 243 -18.74 19.11 -15.78
CA THR A 243 -19.77 19.02 -16.82
C THR A 243 -20.38 17.63 -16.89
N LYS A 244 -19.55 16.58 -16.97
CA LYS A 244 -19.97 15.17 -17.01
C LYS A 244 -20.92 14.84 -15.87
N TYR A 245 -20.65 15.40 -14.69
CA TYR A 245 -21.48 15.19 -13.50
C TYR A 245 -22.56 16.24 -13.28
N ASN A 246 -22.84 17.16 -14.21
CA ASN A 246 -23.87 18.21 -14.09
C ASN A 246 -23.72 19.09 -12.82
N LEU A 247 -22.50 19.57 -12.56
CA LEU A 247 -22.17 20.39 -11.38
C LEU A 247 -21.81 21.85 -11.71
N LEU A 248 -21.46 22.16 -12.96
CA LEU A 248 -21.01 23.50 -13.35
C LEU A 248 -22.00 24.61 -13.00
N HIS A 249 -23.31 24.37 -13.09
CA HIS A 249 -24.33 25.40 -12.89
C HIS A 249 -24.69 25.67 -11.42
N ASN A 250 -24.11 24.91 -10.48
CA ASN A 250 -24.43 25.00 -9.05
C ASN A 250 -23.15 25.11 -8.19
N LEU A 251 -22.08 25.68 -8.74
CA LEU A 251 -20.84 25.89 -7.99
C LEU A 251 -20.96 27.12 -7.09
N PRO A 252 -20.34 27.11 -5.90
CA PRO A 252 -20.13 28.32 -5.13
C PRO A 252 -19.26 29.32 -5.90
N GLU A 253 -19.53 30.62 -5.74
CA GLU A 253 -18.78 31.71 -6.39
C GLU A 253 -17.26 31.62 -6.13
N SER A 254 -16.87 31.18 -4.92
CA SER A 254 -15.47 30.95 -4.56
C SER A 254 -14.78 29.91 -5.45
N VAL A 255 -15.49 28.82 -5.79
CA VAL A 255 -14.99 27.75 -6.66
C VAL A 255 -14.90 28.24 -8.10
N GLU A 256 -15.91 28.99 -8.56
CA GLU A 256 -15.90 29.59 -9.90
C GLU A 256 -14.74 30.57 -10.09
N MET A 257 -14.45 31.41 -9.09
CA MET A 257 -13.30 32.31 -9.10
C MET A 257 -11.97 31.55 -9.18
N VAL A 258 -11.81 30.47 -8.41
CA VAL A 258 -10.61 29.62 -8.44
C VAL A 258 -10.44 28.97 -9.82
N LEU A 259 -11.50 28.40 -10.39
CA LEU A 259 -11.44 27.76 -11.70
C LEU A 259 -11.15 28.76 -12.82
N SER A 260 -11.71 29.97 -12.74
CA SER A 260 -11.54 31.01 -13.76
C SER A 260 -10.14 31.65 -13.74
N SER A 261 -9.50 31.68 -12.57
CA SER A 261 -8.14 32.23 -12.38
C SER A 261 -7.03 31.19 -12.55
N SER A 262 -7.38 29.90 -12.64
CA SER A 262 -6.40 28.81 -12.77
C SER A 262 -5.74 28.79 -14.16
N PRO A 263 -4.44 28.47 -14.25
CA PRO A 263 -3.75 28.37 -15.53
C PRO A 263 -4.36 27.28 -16.42
N THR A 264 -4.51 27.60 -17.70
CA THR A 264 -5.13 26.70 -18.70
C THR A 264 -4.21 25.56 -19.14
N LYS A 265 -2.89 25.73 -19.00
CA LYS A 265 -1.90 24.71 -19.36
C LYS A 265 -1.38 23.99 -18.11
N PRO A 266 -1.11 22.67 -18.21
CA PRO A 266 -0.37 21.94 -17.17
C PRO A 266 0.99 22.58 -16.90
N THR A 267 1.54 22.36 -15.72
CA THR A 267 2.89 22.85 -15.38
C THR A 267 3.95 22.04 -16.13
N ALA A 268 4.91 22.76 -16.73
CA ALA A 268 5.97 22.11 -17.49
C ALA A 268 6.87 21.27 -16.55
N PRO A 269 7.30 20.06 -16.97
CA PRO A 269 8.19 19.22 -16.16
C PRO A 269 9.49 19.91 -15.74
N GLU A 270 10.00 20.84 -16.56
CA GLU A 270 11.21 21.63 -16.30
C GLU A 270 11.14 22.44 -15.00
N ASN A 271 9.93 22.85 -14.59
CA ASN A 271 9.68 23.59 -13.35
C ASN A 271 9.95 22.76 -12.08
N TYR A 272 10.23 21.47 -12.20
CA TYR A 272 10.48 20.55 -11.09
C TYR A 272 11.89 19.98 -11.09
N SER A 273 12.82 20.58 -11.84
CA SER A 273 14.24 20.17 -11.86
C SER A 273 14.94 20.26 -10.49
N HIS A 274 14.43 21.12 -9.60
CA HIS A 274 14.86 21.23 -8.21
C HIS A 274 14.29 20.14 -7.30
N VAL A 275 13.48 19.20 -7.80
CA VAL A 275 12.85 18.15 -7.00
C VAL A 275 13.46 16.77 -7.28
N SER A 276 13.56 15.93 -6.26
CA SER A 276 13.88 14.51 -6.40
C SER A 276 12.91 13.68 -5.57
N ASN A 277 12.04 12.91 -6.24
CA ASN A 277 11.08 12.02 -5.61
C ASN A 277 11.65 10.60 -5.54
N ILE A 278 11.75 10.03 -4.34
CA ILE A 278 12.42 8.75 -4.11
C ILE A 278 11.49 7.84 -3.30
N ILE A 279 11.03 6.75 -3.92
CA ILE A 279 10.27 5.70 -3.24
C ILE A 279 11.26 4.89 -2.38
N LEU A 280 11.07 4.94 -1.07
CA LEU A 280 11.88 4.22 -0.09
C LEU A 280 11.26 2.89 0.31
N GLY A 281 9.94 2.81 0.28
CA GLY A 281 9.17 1.62 0.61
C GLY A 281 7.97 1.49 -0.32
N SER A 282 7.74 0.28 -0.80
CA SER A 282 6.59 -0.10 -1.61
C SER A 282 6.37 -1.61 -1.51
N ASN A 283 5.27 -2.09 -2.08
CA ASN A 283 4.95 -3.51 -2.07
C ASN A 283 6.04 -4.34 -2.78
N THR A 284 6.56 -3.84 -3.91
CA THR A 284 7.67 -4.45 -4.64
C THR A 284 8.89 -4.68 -3.75
N LEU A 285 9.32 -3.66 -2.98
CA LEU A 285 10.47 -3.78 -2.07
C LEU A 285 10.22 -4.76 -0.92
N ALA A 286 8.98 -4.87 -0.45
CA ALA A 286 8.61 -5.85 0.56
C ALA A 286 8.65 -7.29 -0.01
N LEU A 287 8.14 -7.49 -1.23
CA LEU A 287 8.16 -8.78 -1.93
C LEU A 287 9.58 -9.22 -2.32
N GLU A 288 10.46 -8.30 -2.70
CA GLU A 288 11.88 -8.60 -2.96
C GLU A 288 12.56 -9.18 -1.71
N GLU A 289 12.29 -8.63 -0.53
CA GLU A 289 12.83 -9.18 0.72
C GLU A 289 12.21 -10.54 1.06
N ALA A 290 10.89 -10.71 0.90
CA ALA A 290 10.26 -12.03 1.05
C ALA A 290 10.87 -13.06 0.09
N LYS A 291 11.09 -12.70 -1.16
CA LYS A 291 11.69 -13.57 -2.17
C LYS A 291 13.10 -13.99 -1.75
N ARG A 292 13.94 -13.03 -1.37
CA ARG A 292 15.30 -13.29 -0.90
C ARG A 292 15.33 -14.21 0.32
N GLN A 293 14.41 -14.04 1.27
CA GLN A 293 14.29 -14.93 2.42
C GLN A 293 13.82 -16.34 2.04
N ALA A 294 12.83 -16.45 1.14
CA ALA A 294 12.35 -17.74 0.65
C ALA A 294 13.45 -18.50 -0.08
N GLU A 295 14.26 -17.83 -0.92
CA GLU A 295 15.43 -18.43 -1.58
C GLU A 295 16.47 -18.89 -0.55
N GLY A 296 16.70 -18.11 0.52
CA GLY A 296 17.58 -18.51 1.62
C GLY A 296 17.08 -19.72 2.41
N LEU A 297 15.77 -19.99 2.41
CA LEU A 297 15.15 -21.19 2.96
C LEU A 297 15.11 -22.37 1.97
N GLY A 298 15.69 -22.21 0.77
CA GLY A 298 15.78 -23.25 -0.26
C GLY A 298 14.63 -23.27 -1.26
N TYR A 299 13.65 -22.38 -1.15
CA TYR A 299 12.53 -22.33 -2.10
C TYR A 299 12.98 -21.86 -3.48
N ALA A 300 12.35 -22.41 -4.52
CA ALA A 300 12.23 -21.73 -5.80
C ALA A 300 11.18 -20.62 -5.64
N ALA A 301 11.65 -19.39 -5.44
CA ALA A 301 10.79 -18.25 -5.15
C ALA A 301 10.49 -17.44 -6.41
N LEU A 302 9.21 -17.22 -6.69
CA LEU A 302 8.71 -16.44 -7.81
C LEU A 302 7.77 -15.35 -7.30
N VAL A 303 7.83 -14.17 -7.90
CA VAL A 303 6.87 -13.09 -7.64
C VAL A 303 5.88 -13.07 -8.80
N LEU A 304 4.60 -13.29 -8.50
CA LEU A 304 3.51 -13.25 -9.47
C LEU A 304 3.27 -11.82 -9.95
N SER A 305 3.07 -10.90 -9.01
CA SER A 305 2.95 -9.46 -9.24
C SER A 305 2.95 -8.72 -7.90
N ALA A 306 3.38 -7.45 -7.90
CA ALA A 306 3.23 -6.51 -6.78
C ALA A 306 1.97 -5.63 -6.88
N ALA A 307 1.09 -5.96 -7.85
CA ALA A 307 -0.07 -5.18 -8.24
C ALA A 307 -1.33 -6.03 -8.40
N VAL A 308 -1.44 -7.17 -7.69
CA VAL A 308 -2.65 -7.99 -7.68
C VAL A 308 -3.82 -7.15 -7.17
N HIS A 309 -4.87 -7.07 -7.97
CA HIS A 309 -6.10 -6.33 -7.67
C HIS A 309 -7.32 -7.09 -8.19
N GLY A 310 -8.50 -6.58 -7.87
CA GLY A 310 -9.78 -7.14 -8.30
C GLY A 310 -10.57 -7.78 -7.17
N GLU A 311 -11.73 -8.33 -7.54
CA GLU A 311 -12.64 -8.97 -6.60
C GLU A 311 -12.04 -10.26 -6.03
N VAL A 312 -12.14 -10.41 -4.70
CA VAL A 312 -11.46 -11.46 -3.92
C VAL A 312 -11.78 -12.88 -4.40
N GLY A 313 -12.99 -13.16 -4.87
CA GLY A 313 -13.39 -14.46 -5.42
C GLY A 313 -12.67 -14.82 -6.72
N ARG A 314 -12.54 -13.87 -7.65
CA ARG A 314 -11.76 -14.08 -8.90
C ARG A 314 -10.28 -14.32 -8.58
N VAL A 315 -9.70 -13.52 -7.68
CA VAL A 315 -8.30 -13.68 -7.24
C VAL A 315 -8.09 -15.01 -6.49
N ALA A 316 -9.03 -15.45 -5.66
CA ALA A 316 -8.96 -16.75 -5.00
C ALA A 316 -8.94 -17.90 -6.03
N THR A 317 -9.69 -17.77 -7.12
CA THR A 317 -9.74 -18.77 -8.20
C THR A 317 -8.39 -18.89 -8.90
N LEU A 318 -7.76 -17.74 -9.20
CA LEU A 318 -6.41 -17.67 -9.74
C LEU A 318 -5.42 -18.44 -8.84
N TYR A 319 -5.40 -18.17 -7.54
CA TYR A 319 -4.50 -18.86 -6.61
C TYR A 319 -4.79 -20.36 -6.48
N CYS A 320 -6.07 -20.76 -6.46
CA CYS A 320 -6.43 -22.18 -6.43
C CYS A 320 -5.87 -22.94 -7.64
N GLN A 321 -6.00 -22.36 -8.83
CA GLN A 321 -5.52 -22.97 -10.07
C GLN A 321 -3.99 -22.99 -10.16
N LEU A 322 -3.31 -21.94 -9.69
CA LEU A 322 -1.85 -21.93 -9.57
C LEU A 322 -1.35 -23.05 -8.65
N ILE A 323 -1.98 -23.23 -7.48
CA ILE A 323 -1.65 -24.31 -6.54
C ILE A 323 -1.83 -25.67 -7.20
N GLN A 324 -2.96 -25.89 -7.90
CA GLN A 324 -3.24 -27.14 -8.61
C GLN A 324 -2.21 -27.44 -9.69
N LEU A 325 -1.81 -26.42 -10.46
CA LEU A 325 -0.82 -26.56 -11.53
C LEU A 325 0.54 -26.98 -10.98
N VAL A 326 1.00 -26.37 -9.87
CA VAL A 326 2.26 -26.75 -9.22
C VAL A 326 2.20 -28.19 -8.69
N CYS A 327 1.08 -28.58 -8.06
CA CYS A 327 0.91 -29.94 -7.56
C CYS A 327 0.92 -30.99 -8.69
N LEU A 328 0.34 -30.67 -9.86
CA LEU A 328 0.41 -31.52 -11.05
C LEU A 328 1.84 -31.64 -11.56
N GLY A 329 2.60 -30.54 -11.58
CA GLY A 329 4.02 -30.54 -11.92
C GLY A 329 4.83 -31.48 -11.01
N PHE A 330 4.65 -31.38 -9.69
CA PHE A 330 5.31 -32.26 -8.72
C PHE A 330 4.95 -33.74 -8.90
N ALA A 331 3.71 -34.04 -9.30
CA ALA A 331 3.27 -35.38 -9.60
C ALA A 331 3.75 -35.93 -10.96
N SER A 332 4.58 -35.18 -11.70
CA SER A 332 4.98 -35.49 -13.09
C SER A 332 3.78 -35.61 -14.05
N LEU A 333 2.69 -34.89 -13.75
CA LEU A 333 1.45 -34.81 -14.55
C LEU A 333 1.29 -33.41 -15.17
N GLY A 334 2.39 -32.66 -15.30
CA GLY A 334 2.39 -31.29 -15.81
C GLY A 334 2.14 -31.17 -17.32
N ASP A 335 2.26 -32.25 -18.09
CA ASP A 335 2.01 -32.27 -19.54
C ASP A 335 0.86 -33.21 -19.88
N GLY A 336 -0.34 -32.84 -19.42
CA GLY A 336 -1.58 -33.58 -19.64
C GLY A 336 -2.80 -32.67 -19.76
N PRO A 337 -3.96 -33.22 -20.18
CA PRO A 337 -5.14 -32.43 -20.55
C PRO A 337 -5.66 -31.56 -19.41
N LEU A 338 -5.60 -32.05 -18.17
CA LEU A 338 -5.99 -31.27 -16.99
C LEU A 338 -5.06 -30.07 -16.75
N SER A 339 -3.75 -30.23 -16.97
CA SER A 339 -2.80 -29.12 -16.87
C SER A 339 -3.02 -28.08 -17.96
N ASP A 340 -3.38 -28.51 -19.17
CA ASP A 340 -3.65 -27.58 -20.29
C ASP A 340 -4.96 -26.82 -20.08
N GLU A 341 -6.00 -27.48 -19.57
CA GLU A 341 -7.25 -26.83 -19.16
C GLU A 341 -6.99 -25.76 -18.08
N LEU A 342 -6.22 -26.09 -17.04
CA LEU A 342 -5.85 -25.14 -16.00
C LEU A 342 -5.08 -23.94 -16.54
N ARG A 343 -4.12 -24.16 -17.46
CA ARG A 343 -3.39 -23.06 -18.11
C ARG A 343 -4.32 -22.16 -18.92
N GLY A 344 -5.25 -22.73 -19.68
CA GLY A 344 -6.26 -21.98 -20.42
C GLY A 344 -7.13 -21.11 -19.50
N ASN A 345 -7.59 -21.68 -18.38
CA ASN A 345 -8.38 -20.95 -17.38
C ASN A 345 -7.59 -19.84 -16.70
N LEU A 346 -6.30 -20.08 -16.39
CA LEU A 346 -5.40 -19.07 -15.81
C LEU A 346 -5.20 -17.90 -16.77
N LEU A 347 -5.00 -18.16 -18.07
CA LEU A 347 -4.89 -17.11 -19.10
C LEU A 347 -6.16 -16.26 -19.19
N GLN A 348 -7.33 -16.89 -19.15
CA GLN A 348 -8.59 -16.17 -19.13
C GLN A 348 -8.74 -15.31 -17.86
N LEU A 349 -8.44 -15.86 -16.69
CA LEU A 349 -8.51 -15.14 -15.42
C LEU A 349 -7.55 -13.94 -15.39
N ALA A 350 -6.32 -14.11 -15.87
CA ALA A 350 -5.34 -13.02 -15.94
C ALA A 350 -5.81 -11.90 -16.88
N ALA A 351 -6.40 -12.24 -18.03
CA ALA A 351 -6.95 -11.27 -18.97
C ALA A 351 -8.15 -10.50 -18.39
N GLU A 352 -8.99 -11.15 -17.60
CA GLU A 352 -10.12 -10.51 -16.93
C GLU A 352 -9.69 -9.61 -15.76
N LEU A 353 -8.72 -10.07 -14.96
CA LEU A 353 -8.22 -9.32 -13.81
C LEU A 353 -7.30 -8.15 -14.22
N GLN A 354 -6.67 -8.22 -15.39
CA GLN A 354 -5.75 -7.21 -15.91
C GLN A 354 -4.69 -6.82 -14.87
N ILE A 355 -4.05 -7.83 -14.25
CA ILE A 355 -3.07 -7.61 -13.19
C ILE A 355 -1.82 -6.96 -13.80
N PRO A 356 -1.45 -5.73 -13.39
CA PRO A 356 -0.26 -5.07 -13.91
C PRO A 356 1.01 -5.86 -13.59
N GLY A 357 1.93 -5.92 -14.56
CA GLY A 357 3.22 -6.60 -14.41
C GLY A 357 3.14 -8.13 -14.33
N LEU A 358 1.97 -8.74 -14.56
CA LEU A 358 1.85 -10.19 -14.68
C LEU A 358 2.08 -10.63 -16.13
N GLU A 359 3.31 -11.05 -16.43
CA GLU A 359 3.63 -11.78 -17.66
C GLU A 359 3.36 -13.27 -17.45
N LEU A 360 2.08 -13.66 -17.57
CA LEU A 360 1.63 -14.99 -17.15
C LEU A 360 2.33 -16.13 -17.92
N ASP A 361 2.59 -15.97 -19.22
CA ASP A 361 3.26 -17.02 -20.00
C ASP A 361 4.69 -17.30 -19.49
N GLU A 362 5.46 -16.24 -19.21
CA GLU A 362 6.81 -16.36 -18.62
C GLU A 362 6.74 -16.97 -17.22
N PHE A 363 5.75 -16.55 -16.43
CA PHE A 363 5.53 -17.09 -15.09
C PHE A 363 5.20 -18.59 -15.11
N LEU A 364 4.30 -19.02 -16.00
CA LEU A 364 3.94 -20.43 -16.17
C LEU A 364 5.10 -21.25 -16.71
N GLN A 365 5.93 -20.68 -17.60
CA GLN A 365 7.15 -21.33 -18.06
C GLN A 365 8.16 -21.53 -16.93
N ALA A 366 8.35 -20.52 -16.07
CA ALA A 366 9.19 -20.64 -14.89
C ALA A 366 8.71 -21.75 -13.94
N LEU A 367 7.39 -21.92 -13.78
CA LEU A 367 6.81 -23.01 -12.98
C LEU A 367 7.04 -24.41 -13.58
N ARG A 368 7.02 -24.57 -14.92
CA ARG A 368 7.30 -25.87 -15.55
C ARG A 368 8.69 -26.40 -15.26
N GLY A 369 9.67 -25.51 -15.02
CA GLY A 369 11.03 -25.89 -14.68
C GLY A 369 11.21 -26.41 -13.26
N LEU A 370 10.17 -26.42 -12.43
CA LEU A 370 10.23 -26.79 -11.02
C LEU A 370 9.81 -28.24 -10.80
N GLY A 371 10.68 -29.03 -10.16
CA GLY A 371 10.44 -30.42 -9.80
C GLY A 371 10.23 -30.61 -8.30
N PRO A 372 9.86 -31.83 -7.85
CA PRO A 372 9.55 -32.13 -6.44
C PRO A 372 10.74 -31.97 -5.50
N ASP A 373 11.98 -31.97 -6.01
CA ASP A 373 13.22 -31.88 -5.23
C ASP A 373 13.41 -30.50 -4.56
N ARG A 374 12.70 -29.47 -5.02
CA ARG A 374 12.81 -28.12 -4.48
C ARG A 374 11.43 -27.55 -4.15
N PRO A 375 11.20 -27.06 -2.92
CA PRO A 375 9.92 -26.47 -2.57
C PRO A 375 9.69 -25.16 -3.34
N VAL A 376 8.44 -24.82 -3.62
CA VAL A 376 8.04 -23.64 -4.39
C VAL A 376 7.43 -22.59 -3.48
N CYS A 377 7.82 -21.33 -3.67
CA CYS A 377 7.22 -20.17 -3.02
C CYS A 377 6.74 -19.20 -4.11
N ILE A 378 5.43 -19.00 -4.22
CA ILE A 378 4.87 -17.96 -5.07
C ILE A 378 4.46 -16.80 -4.16
N LEU A 379 5.01 -15.62 -4.43
CA LEU A 379 4.74 -14.39 -3.71
C LEU A 379 3.90 -13.48 -4.58
N ALA A 380 2.99 -12.74 -3.96
CA ALA A 380 2.22 -11.71 -4.63
C ALA A 380 1.90 -10.60 -3.65
N GLY A 381 1.58 -9.42 -4.17
CA GLY A 381 1.08 -8.33 -3.36
C GLY A 381 0.29 -7.35 -4.21
N GLY A 382 -0.29 -6.36 -3.56
CA GLY A 382 -1.29 -5.47 -4.13
C GLY A 382 -2.46 -5.31 -3.17
N GLU A 383 -3.66 -5.02 -3.68
CA GLU A 383 -4.82 -4.75 -2.84
C GLU A 383 -6.10 -5.27 -3.51
N THR A 384 -6.70 -6.30 -2.91
CA THR A 384 -7.96 -6.88 -3.40
C THR A 384 -9.18 -6.14 -2.87
N THR A 385 -10.34 -6.38 -3.47
CA THR A 385 -11.62 -5.82 -3.01
C THR A 385 -12.61 -6.91 -2.64
N VAL A 386 -13.46 -6.61 -1.66
CA VAL A 386 -14.56 -7.48 -1.23
C VAL A 386 -15.87 -6.77 -1.52
N GLN A 387 -16.82 -7.48 -2.13
CA GLN A 387 -18.19 -6.99 -2.24
C GLN A 387 -18.95 -7.31 -0.95
N LEU A 388 -19.33 -6.27 -0.21
CA LEU A 388 -20.11 -6.42 1.01
C LEU A 388 -21.57 -6.74 0.67
N GLN A 389 -22.05 -7.90 1.14
CA GLN A 389 -23.42 -8.39 1.00
C GLN A 389 -24.04 -8.73 2.37
N GLY A 390 -23.20 -9.11 3.34
CA GLY A 390 -23.61 -9.44 4.70
C GLY A 390 -23.31 -8.35 5.74
N THR A 391 -23.48 -8.72 7.01
CA THR A 391 -23.21 -7.86 8.18
C THR A 391 -22.09 -8.40 9.06
N GLY A 392 -21.40 -9.44 8.57
CA GLY A 392 -20.30 -10.09 9.25
C GLY A 392 -19.09 -9.17 9.46
N LYS A 393 -18.14 -9.71 10.21
CA LYS A 393 -16.86 -9.08 10.49
C LYS A 393 -15.76 -9.83 9.74
N GLY A 394 -14.93 -9.10 9.02
CA GLY A 394 -13.85 -9.69 8.22
C GLY A 394 -13.11 -8.65 7.40
N GLY A 395 -12.14 -9.13 6.63
CA GLY A 395 -11.41 -8.31 5.67
C GLY A 395 -11.04 -9.12 4.43
N ARG A 396 -10.46 -8.43 3.45
CA ARG A 396 -10.13 -8.99 2.14
C ARG A 396 -9.08 -10.09 2.21
N ASN A 397 -8.10 -9.98 3.11
CA ASN A 397 -7.05 -10.98 3.26
C ASN A 397 -7.60 -12.27 3.90
N GLN A 398 -8.43 -12.12 4.93
CA GLN A 398 -9.12 -13.25 5.56
C GLN A 398 -10.10 -13.91 4.59
N GLU A 399 -10.91 -13.12 3.88
CA GLU A 399 -11.86 -13.67 2.91
C GLU A 399 -11.14 -14.37 1.74
N LEU A 400 -10.01 -13.83 1.28
CA LEU A 400 -9.17 -14.46 0.26
C LEU A 400 -8.65 -15.83 0.72
N ALA A 401 -8.07 -15.91 1.92
CA ALA A 401 -7.59 -17.17 2.47
C ALA A 401 -8.72 -18.21 2.60
N LEU A 402 -9.89 -17.81 3.10
CA LEU A 402 -11.03 -18.71 3.26
C LEU A 402 -11.59 -19.20 1.91
N ARG A 403 -11.64 -18.32 0.89
CA ARG A 403 -12.06 -18.69 -0.46
C ARG A 403 -11.06 -19.62 -1.15
N VAL A 404 -9.75 -19.41 -0.95
CA VAL A 404 -8.72 -20.33 -1.44
C VAL A 404 -8.88 -21.71 -0.80
N ALA A 405 -9.07 -21.78 0.52
CA ALA A 405 -9.32 -23.04 1.22
C ALA A 405 -10.54 -23.79 0.65
N LEU A 406 -11.66 -23.08 0.45
CA LEU A 406 -12.87 -23.64 -0.14
C LEU A 406 -12.68 -24.13 -1.58
N GLY A 407 -11.98 -23.36 -2.41
CA GLY A 407 -11.68 -23.75 -3.79
C GLY A 407 -10.80 -25.01 -3.87
N LEU A 408 -9.79 -25.12 -3.01
CA LEU A 408 -8.94 -26.31 -2.92
C LEU A 408 -9.74 -27.53 -2.42
N HIS A 409 -10.58 -27.38 -1.40
CA HIS A 409 -11.44 -28.45 -0.89
C HIS A 409 -12.38 -29.00 -1.97
N ARG A 410 -13.03 -28.12 -2.72
CA ARG A 410 -13.92 -28.51 -3.83
C ARG A 410 -13.17 -29.26 -4.93
N ALA A 411 -11.96 -28.81 -5.28
CA ALA A 411 -11.15 -29.47 -6.29
C ALA A 411 -10.69 -30.87 -5.87
N GLN A 412 -10.45 -31.10 -4.57
CA GLN A 412 -10.16 -32.43 -4.04
C GLN A 412 -11.36 -33.38 -4.13
N ALA A 413 -12.58 -32.87 -3.91
CA ALA A 413 -13.81 -33.67 -3.97
C ALA A 413 -14.15 -34.16 -5.40
N THR A 414 -13.72 -33.44 -6.44
CA THR A 414 -14.02 -33.75 -7.84
C THR A 414 -13.04 -34.72 -8.51
N GLY A 415 -11.92 -35.10 -7.87
CA GLY A 415 -10.86 -35.90 -8.48
C GLY A 415 -10.50 -37.18 -7.71
N ALA A 416 -10.63 -38.34 -8.36
CA ALA A 416 -9.96 -39.56 -7.90
C ALA A 416 -8.44 -39.39 -8.11
N SER A 417 -7.65 -39.47 -7.03
CA SER A 417 -6.21 -39.15 -6.96
C SER A 417 -5.85 -37.67 -7.15
N SER A 418 -6.32 -36.82 -6.22
CA SER A 418 -5.90 -35.42 -6.09
C SER A 418 -4.35 -35.30 -5.90
N PRO A 419 -3.62 -34.69 -6.85
CA PRO A 419 -2.18 -34.44 -6.73
C PRO A 419 -1.80 -33.62 -5.49
N GLN A 420 -2.76 -32.82 -4.98
CA GLN A 420 -2.61 -32.04 -3.76
C GLN A 420 -2.37 -32.92 -2.52
N GLY A 421 -2.85 -34.18 -2.50
CA GLY A 421 -2.59 -35.11 -1.40
C GLY A 421 -1.13 -35.57 -1.27
N ARG A 422 -0.29 -35.26 -2.27
CA ARG A 422 1.17 -35.54 -2.27
C ARG A 422 2.01 -34.30 -1.96
N CYS A 423 1.37 -33.18 -1.65
CA CYS A 423 2.04 -31.91 -1.41
C CYS A 423 1.60 -31.32 -0.08
N GLU A 424 2.54 -30.85 0.71
CA GLU A 424 2.21 -29.95 1.82
C GLU A 424 2.05 -28.54 1.26
N ILE A 425 0.88 -27.93 1.50
CA ILE A 425 0.47 -26.66 0.90
C ILE A 425 0.04 -25.71 2.01
N LEU A 426 0.56 -24.49 1.97
CA LEU A 426 0.10 -23.38 2.79
C LEU A 426 -0.12 -22.15 1.91
N PHE A 427 -1.26 -21.50 2.07
CA PHE A 427 -1.50 -20.16 1.56
C PHE A 427 -1.63 -19.18 2.74
N PHE A 428 -1.19 -17.95 2.55
CA PHE A 428 -1.53 -16.86 3.46
C PHE A 428 -1.75 -15.55 2.71
N SER A 429 -2.51 -14.66 3.32
CA SER A 429 -2.69 -13.28 2.89
C SER A 429 -2.66 -12.37 4.12
N GLY A 430 -1.98 -11.23 4.05
CA GLY A 430 -1.89 -10.29 5.16
C GLY A 430 -1.67 -8.84 4.75
N GLY A 431 -2.40 -7.93 5.38
CA GLY A 431 -2.23 -6.48 5.29
C GLY A 431 -0.96 -6.04 6.04
N THR A 432 -0.10 -5.29 5.37
CA THR A 432 1.20 -4.88 5.93
C THR A 432 1.10 -3.84 7.05
N ASP A 433 -0.06 -3.21 7.23
CA ASP A 433 -0.40 -2.34 8.37
C ASP A 433 -0.76 -3.09 9.65
N GLY A 434 -0.90 -4.41 9.54
CA GLY A 434 -1.22 -5.30 10.65
C GLY A 434 -2.72 -5.46 10.90
N GLN A 435 -3.57 -4.92 10.01
CA GLN A 435 -5.02 -4.99 10.11
C GLN A 435 -5.63 -5.43 8.77
N ASP A 436 -6.78 -6.10 8.85
CA ASP A 436 -7.56 -6.51 7.69
C ASP A 436 -9.05 -6.31 7.98
N GLY A 437 -9.64 -5.33 7.30
CA GLY A 437 -10.97 -4.83 7.65
C GLY A 437 -11.01 -4.23 9.06
N PRO A 438 -12.17 -4.18 9.72
CA PRO A 438 -12.31 -3.67 11.09
C PRO A 438 -11.93 -4.75 12.13
N THR A 439 -10.75 -5.37 12.01
CA THR A 439 -10.32 -6.52 12.83
C THR A 439 -8.92 -6.35 13.39
N GLU A 440 -8.59 -7.11 14.45
CA GLU A 440 -7.24 -7.12 15.06
C GLU A 440 -6.25 -8.01 14.31
N ALA A 441 -6.73 -8.78 13.33
CA ALA A 441 -5.91 -9.64 12.50
C ALA A 441 -5.45 -8.87 11.26
N ALA A 442 -4.21 -9.11 10.84
CA ALA A 442 -3.69 -8.65 9.57
C ALA A 442 -4.21 -9.49 8.39
N GLY A 443 -4.76 -10.67 8.66
CA GLY A 443 -5.13 -11.62 7.61
C GLY A 443 -5.27 -13.04 8.17
N ALA A 444 -5.07 -14.04 7.31
CA ALA A 444 -5.17 -15.44 7.71
C ALA A 444 -4.28 -16.37 6.88
N PHE A 445 -4.00 -17.53 7.46
CA PHE A 445 -3.39 -18.69 6.82
C PHE A 445 -4.48 -19.67 6.40
N CYS A 446 -4.26 -20.48 5.36
CA CYS A 446 -5.09 -21.63 5.07
C CYS A 446 -4.30 -22.80 4.48
N SER A 447 -4.86 -24.00 4.65
CA SER A 447 -4.36 -25.26 4.11
C SER A 447 -5.52 -26.03 3.44
N PRO A 448 -5.25 -27.02 2.57
CA PRO A 448 -6.31 -27.78 1.90
C PRO A 448 -7.26 -28.53 2.86
N GLY A 449 -6.76 -29.00 4.01
CA GLY A 449 -7.55 -29.74 5.00
C GLY A 449 -8.52 -28.89 5.83
N MET A 450 -8.30 -27.57 5.86
CA MET A 450 -9.02 -26.62 6.72
C MET A 450 -10.53 -26.75 6.63
N VAL A 451 -11.10 -26.87 5.43
CA VAL A 451 -12.57 -26.91 5.26
C VAL A 451 -13.16 -28.20 5.84
N ALA A 452 -12.48 -29.34 5.64
CA ALA A 452 -12.92 -30.61 6.19
C ALA A 452 -12.84 -30.61 7.73
N GLU A 453 -11.78 -30.03 8.29
CA GLU A 453 -11.60 -29.84 9.73
C GLU A 453 -12.66 -28.88 10.30
N ALA A 454 -12.95 -27.77 9.62
CA ALA A 454 -13.96 -26.81 10.05
C ALA A 454 -15.37 -27.42 10.08
N LEU A 455 -15.71 -28.28 9.12
CA LEU A 455 -16.97 -29.02 9.11
C LEU A 455 -17.09 -29.98 10.31
N GLN A 456 -15.97 -30.58 10.75
CA GLN A 456 -15.95 -31.42 11.97
C GLN A 456 -16.18 -30.59 13.24
N GLU A 457 -15.80 -29.32 13.24
CA GLU A 457 -16.09 -28.34 14.30
C GLU A 457 -17.49 -27.70 14.17
N GLY A 458 -18.28 -28.07 13.17
CA GLY A 458 -19.63 -27.55 12.94
C GLY A 458 -19.68 -26.16 12.30
N LEU A 459 -18.59 -25.72 11.65
CA LEU A 459 -18.49 -24.42 10.99
C LEU A 459 -18.83 -24.54 9.49
N ASP A 460 -19.87 -23.83 9.04
CA ASP A 460 -20.23 -23.75 7.63
C ASP A 460 -19.46 -22.60 6.94
N VAL A 461 -18.35 -22.96 6.29
CA VAL A 461 -17.48 -22.03 5.54
C VAL A 461 -18.25 -21.19 4.53
N GLU A 462 -19.22 -21.77 3.81
CA GLU A 462 -19.98 -21.04 2.79
C GLU A 462 -20.95 -20.04 3.41
N ALA A 463 -21.56 -20.37 4.55
CA ALA A 463 -22.40 -19.42 5.28
C ALA A 463 -21.60 -18.21 5.78
N PHE A 464 -20.41 -18.41 6.34
CA PHE A 464 -19.54 -17.31 6.77
C PHE A 464 -19.12 -16.43 5.59
N LEU A 465 -18.75 -17.02 4.45
CA LEU A 465 -18.41 -16.26 3.24
C LEU A 465 -19.59 -15.44 2.70
N ARG A 466 -20.80 -16.03 2.63
CA ARG A 466 -22.01 -15.29 2.20
C ARG A 466 -22.34 -14.10 3.11
N ASN A 467 -21.99 -14.17 4.39
CA ASN A 467 -22.21 -13.10 5.35
C ASN A 467 -21.03 -12.11 5.48
N ASN A 468 -19.95 -12.26 4.69
CA ASN A 468 -18.69 -11.51 4.85
C ASN A 468 -18.11 -11.59 6.28
N ASP A 469 -18.17 -12.79 6.89
CA ASP A 469 -17.88 -13.00 8.31
C ASP A 469 -16.62 -13.87 8.54
N SER A 470 -15.58 -13.63 7.74
CA SER A 470 -14.35 -14.42 7.75
C SER A 470 -13.57 -14.33 9.07
N TYR A 471 -13.63 -13.20 9.78
CA TYR A 471 -12.96 -13.06 11.08
C TYR A 471 -13.58 -13.95 12.14
N THR A 472 -14.91 -13.99 12.20
CA THR A 472 -15.64 -14.82 13.16
C THR A 472 -15.37 -16.31 12.88
N PHE A 473 -15.36 -16.71 11.60
CA PHE A 473 -14.94 -18.06 11.20
C PHE A 473 -13.57 -18.41 11.76
N PHE A 474 -12.53 -17.62 11.44
CA PHE A 474 -11.17 -17.94 11.85
C PHE A 474 -10.97 -17.83 13.37
N SER A 475 -11.70 -16.94 14.05
CA SER A 475 -11.66 -16.81 15.52
C SER A 475 -12.17 -18.07 16.21
N HIS A 476 -13.20 -18.71 15.66
CA HIS A 476 -13.73 -19.96 16.20
C HIS A 476 -12.92 -21.17 15.77
N PHE A 477 -12.54 -21.25 14.49
CA PHE A 477 -11.84 -22.41 13.94
C PHE A 477 -10.48 -22.62 14.62
N GLN A 478 -10.33 -23.76 15.29
CA GLN A 478 -9.12 -24.12 16.05
C GLN A 478 -8.64 -22.99 17.00
N GLY A 479 -9.59 -22.25 17.57
CA GLY A 479 -9.32 -21.18 18.54
C GLY A 479 -8.47 -20.03 18.00
N GLY A 480 -8.61 -19.65 16.72
CA GLY A 480 -7.90 -18.49 16.17
C GLY A 480 -6.51 -18.80 15.63
N HIS A 481 -6.06 -20.06 15.61
CA HIS A 481 -4.69 -20.42 15.21
C HIS A 481 -4.32 -19.99 13.78
N HIS A 482 -5.32 -19.88 12.91
CA HIS A 482 -5.16 -19.51 11.49
C HIS A 482 -5.22 -18.00 11.24
N LEU A 483 -5.53 -17.18 12.26
CA LEU A 483 -5.40 -15.73 12.14
C LEU A 483 -3.94 -15.32 12.11
N LEU A 484 -3.61 -14.40 11.19
CA LEU A 484 -2.32 -13.70 11.20
C LEU A 484 -2.46 -12.47 12.10
N VAL A 485 -2.06 -12.60 13.36
CA VAL A 485 -2.08 -11.50 14.33
C VAL A 485 -0.67 -10.93 14.47
N THR A 486 -0.51 -9.65 14.12
CA THR A 486 0.80 -8.97 14.16
C THR A 486 0.83 -7.74 15.07
N GLY A 487 -0.35 -7.22 15.46
CA GLY A 487 -0.46 -5.89 16.02
C GLY A 487 -0.15 -4.80 14.98
N LEU A 488 -0.12 -3.54 15.40
CA LEU A 488 0.28 -2.44 14.52
C LEU A 488 1.74 -2.63 14.08
N THR A 489 1.98 -2.55 12.77
CA THR A 489 3.34 -2.67 12.20
C THR A 489 4.04 -1.32 12.05
N GLY A 490 3.25 -0.24 11.99
CA GLY A 490 3.68 1.14 11.76
C GLY A 490 4.13 1.44 10.34
N THR A 491 3.73 0.62 9.37
CA THR A 491 3.96 0.82 7.93
C THR A 491 2.74 0.38 7.14
N ASN A 492 2.62 0.77 5.87
CA ASN A 492 1.60 0.24 4.98
C ASN A 492 2.09 0.32 3.54
N VAL A 493 2.18 -0.85 2.90
CA VAL A 493 2.47 -1.03 1.48
C VAL A 493 1.50 -2.04 0.86
N MET A 494 0.22 -1.99 1.29
CA MET A 494 -0.89 -2.88 0.89
C MET A 494 -0.75 -4.31 1.43
N ASP A 495 -1.17 -5.33 0.68
CA ASP A 495 -1.20 -6.72 1.11
C ASP A 495 0.00 -7.53 0.58
N ILE A 496 0.37 -8.57 1.33
CA ILE A 496 1.32 -9.61 0.92
C ILE A 496 0.62 -10.96 0.99
N GLN A 497 0.74 -11.73 -0.07
CA GLN A 497 0.21 -13.07 -0.22
C GLN A 497 1.35 -14.04 -0.54
N ALA A 498 1.27 -15.26 -0.03
CA ALA A 498 2.18 -16.31 -0.47
C ALA A 498 1.52 -17.68 -0.55
N ILE A 499 2.01 -18.48 -1.50
CA ILE A 499 1.76 -19.91 -1.63
C ILE A 499 3.09 -20.62 -1.37
N LEU A 500 3.11 -21.52 -0.38
CA LEU A 500 4.24 -22.41 -0.10
C LEU A 500 3.84 -23.85 -0.40
N ILE A 501 4.60 -24.54 -1.25
CA ILE A 501 4.34 -25.92 -1.65
C ILE A 501 5.63 -26.73 -1.55
N ARG A 502 5.58 -27.90 -0.90
CA ARG A 502 6.67 -28.89 -0.95
C ARG A 502 6.09 -30.29 -1.17
N ALA A 503 6.82 -31.13 -1.91
CA ALA A 503 6.44 -32.53 -2.07
C ALA A 503 6.54 -33.27 -0.71
N MET A 504 5.66 -34.24 -0.49
CA MET A 504 5.66 -35.13 0.69
C MET A 504 6.42 -36.42 0.46
#